data_AF-B0NV33-F1
#
_entry.id   AF-B0NV33-F1
#
_cell.length_a   1.000
_cell.length_b   1.000
_cell.length_c   1.000
_cell.angle_alpha   90.00
_cell.angle_beta   90.00
_cell.angle_gamma   90.00
#
_symmetry.space_group_name_H-M   'P 1'
#
loop_
_entity.id
_entity.type
_entity.pdbx_description
1 polymer ?
#
loop_
_entity_poly.entity_id
_entity_poly.type
_entity_poly.pdbx_seq_one_letter_code
_entity_poly.pdbx_strand_id
1 'polypeptide(L)'
;MTNKPTYMKRIIAGSSLLFSILLATPQAYAQESVDVIIRENGTERREVIDLPKSMTYPVDSLLSDWKAKNYIDLGKDCSTSTVNPQFSDSVYIDRLSRMPTIMEMPYNEIVRKFIDMYTGRLRNQVAFMLSACNFYMPIFEEALDTYGLPLELKYLPIIESALNPSAVSRAGASGLWQFMLNTGKIYGLESNSLVDERRDPIKATWAAARYLKDMYAIYQDWNLVIAAYNCGPGTINKAIRRAGGKTDYWEIYNYLPKETRGYVPAFIAANYVMTYYCKHNICPMETNIPDATDTIQVNRNLHFEQITDVCGIGMDEVKSLNPQYKKNIIPGDSKPQTLRLPINYISTFIDSQDTIYAHRSAELFKNRRTVSVANTRSTARSSKGKSSSQGDVTYHRIRNGETLSTIARKYGVTVNQIKSWNGLRSTRINAGKRLKIYK
;
A
#
# COMPACT_ATOMS: atom_id res chain seq x y z
N MET A 1 30.46 -78.52 31.36
CA MET A 1 31.03 -77.18 31.61
C MET A 1 31.18 -76.49 30.27
N THR A 2 30.38 -75.46 30.01
CA THR A 2 30.71 -74.20 29.30
C THR A 2 29.39 -73.47 29.02
N ASN A 3 29.20 -72.38 29.75
CA ASN A 3 28.00 -71.56 29.78
C ASN A 3 27.86 -70.70 28.51
N LYS A 4 26.62 -70.64 27.98
CA LYS A 4 26.15 -69.61 27.05
C LYS A 4 26.09 -68.25 27.76
N PRO A 5 26.42 -67.13 27.09
CA PRO A 5 25.94 -65.82 27.48
C PRO A 5 24.83 -65.33 26.53
N THR A 6 23.75 -64.93 27.20
CA THR A 6 22.57 -64.21 26.76
C THR A 6 22.91 -62.80 26.27
N TYR A 7 22.43 -62.42 25.08
CA TYR A 7 22.49 -61.04 24.58
C TYR A 7 21.33 -60.22 25.20
N MET A 8 21.63 -59.38 26.19
CA MET A 8 20.70 -58.38 26.73
C MET A 8 20.80 -57.09 25.92
N LYS A 9 19.64 -56.63 25.40
CA LYS A 9 19.42 -55.26 24.91
C LYS A 9 19.63 -54.26 26.06
N ARG A 10 20.53 -53.29 25.88
CA ARG A 10 20.58 -52.07 26.71
C ARG A 10 20.15 -50.88 25.88
N ILE A 11 19.03 -50.31 26.30
CA ILE A 11 18.51 -48.99 25.94
C ILE A 11 19.46 -47.97 26.56
N ILE A 12 20.08 -47.12 25.74
CA ILE A 12 20.80 -45.93 26.22
C ILE A 12 19.87 -44.74 25.98
N ALA A 13 19.40 -44.16 27.09
CA ALA A 13 18.72 -42.88 27.12
C ALA A 13 19.73 -41.76 26.78
N GLY A 14 19.59 -41.18 25.59
CA GLY A 14 20.32 -39.97 25.20
C GLY A 14 19.64 -38.75 25.80
N SER A 15 20.24 -38.21 26.87
CA SER A 15 19.85 -36.96 27.50
C SER A 15 20.21 -35.77 26.61
N SER A 16 19.19 -34.98 26.31
CA SER A 16 19.21 -33.73 25.56
C SER A 16 20.18 -32.69 26.13
N LEU A 17 21.12 -32.23 25.30
CA LEU A 17 21.77 -30.92 25.43
C LEU A 17 21.99 -30.40 24.01
N LEU A 18 20.91 -29.91 23.41
CA LEU A 18 20.96 -29.09 22.21
C LEU A 18 21.63 -27.77 22.58
N PHE A 19 22.90 -27.65 22.20
CA PHE A 19 23.61 -26.38 22.15
C PHE A 19 22.98 -25.56 21.02
N SER A 20 21.96 -24.76 21.35
CA SER A 20 21.41 -23.76 20.45
C SER A 20 22.46 -22.67 20.24
N ILE A 21 23.32 -22.86 19.25
CA ILE A 21 24.09 -21.77 18.66
C ILE A 21 23.05 -20.90 17.94
N LEU A 22 22.55 -19.88 18.64
CA LEU A 22 21.92 -18.73 18.03
C LEU A 22 22.97 -18.07 17.14
N LEU A 23 23.00 -18.47 15.87
CA LEU A 23 23.46 -17.60 14.80
C LEU A 23 22.52 -16.39 14.81
N ALA A 24 22.89 -15.36 15.57
CA ALA A 24 22.37 -14.03 15.37
C ALA A 24 22.82 -13.60 13.97
N THR A 25 22.02 -13.95 12.96
CA THR A 25 22.08 -13.27 11.68
C THR A 25 21.88 -11.79 12.00
N PRO A 26 22.81 -10.89 11.65
CA PRO A 26 22.57 -9.47 11.83
C PRO A 26 21.30 -9.15 11.03
N GLN A 27 20.21 -8.82 11.73
CA GLN A 27 19.12 -8.11 11.09
C GLN A 27 19.74 -6.84 10.53
N ALA A 28 19.91 -6.79 9.21
CA ALA A 28 20.26 -5.58 8.51
C ALA A 28 19.11 -4.58 8.74
N TYR A 29 19.22 -3.75 9.76
CA TYR A 29 18.32 -2.63 9.94
C TYR A 29 18.48 -1.73 8.72
N ALA A 30 17.39 -1.51 7.98
CA ALA A 30 17.37 -0.57 6.87
C ALA A 30 17.79 0.81 7.43
N GLN A 31 18.89 1.35 6.93
CA GLN A 31 19.35 2.68 7.31
C GLN A 31 18.30 3.71 6.85
N GLU A 32 17.63 4.37 7.79
CA GLU A 32 16.58 5.36 7.51
C GLU A 32 17.13 6.79 7.38
N SER A 33 18.40 7.03 7.74
CA SER A 33 19.05 8.35 7.67
C SER A 33 20.54 8.27 7.36
N VAL A 34 21.15 9.38 6.91
CA VAL A 34 22.57 9.48 6.56
C VAL A 34 23.22 10.68 7.24
N ASP A 35 24.43 10.46 7.77
CA ASP A 35 25.30 11.53 8.27
C ASP A 35 26.10 12.16 7.12
N VAL A 36 26.03 13.49 7.03
CA VAL A 36 26.80 14.31 6.09
C VAL A 36 27.66 15.29 6.88
N ILE A 37 28.92 15.43 6.48
CA ILE A 37 29.81 16.49 6.97
C ILE A 37 29.85 17.56 5.90
N ILE A 38 29.34 18.74 6.21
CA ILE A 38 29.31 19.90 5.31
C ILE A 38 30.45 20.83 5.72
N ARG A 39 31.24 21.28 4.74
CA ARG A 39 32.41 22.13 4.94
C ARG A 39 32.16 23.49 4.33
N GLU A 40 31.79 24.45 5.17
CA GLU A 40 31.57 25.84 4.75
C GLU A 40 32.57 26.75 5.46
N ASN A 41 33.32 27.55 4.68
CA ASN A 41 34.23 28.59 5.19
C ASN A 41 35.20 28.13 6.29
N GLY A 42 35.73 26.90 6.18
CA GLY A 42 36.66 26.33 7.16
C GLY A 42 36.01 25.77 8.43
N THR A 43 34.68 25.76 8.51
CA THR A 43 33.92 25.10 9.59
C THR A 43 33.29 23.80 9.10
N GLU A 44 33.38 22.75 9.91
CA GLU A 44 32.71 21.47 9.65
C GLU A 44 31.43 21.39 10.49
N ARG A 45 30.29 21.17 9.83
CA ARG A 45 29.02 20.85 10.51
C ARG A 45 28.57 19.44 10.14
N ARG A 46 28.16 18.67 11.14
CA ARG A 46 27.52 17.37 10.93
C ARG A 46 26.01 17.57 10.81
N GLU A 47 25.42 17.00 9.77
CA GLU A 47 23.98 16.99 9.55
C GLU A 47 23.48 15.55 9.37
N VAL A 48 22.34 15.24 10.00
CA VAL A 48 21.64 13.96 9.85
C VAL A 48 20.44 14.20 8.95
N ILE A 49 20.41 13.51 7.82
CA ILE A 49 19.40 13.68 6.77
C ILE A 49 18.61 12.38 6.62
N ASP A 50 17.28 12.48 6.67
CA ASP A 50 16.42 11.30 6.48
C ASP A 50 16.40 10.90 5.00
N LEU A 51 16.42 9.60 4.73
CA LEU A 51 16.43 9.09 3.36
C LEU A 51 15.03 9.08 2.75
N PRO A 52 14.87 9.44 1.46
CA PRO A 52 13.66 9.14 0.71
C PRO A 52 13.27 7.67 0.81
N LYS A 53 11.97 7.40 0.90
CA LYS A 53 11.46 6.03 1.10
C LYS A 53 11.96 5.06 0.04
N SER A 54 12.08 5.49 -1.21
CA SER A 54 12.52 4.60 -2.29
C SER A 54 13.92 4.01 -2.06
N MET A 55 14.80 4.76 -1.40
CA MET A 55 16.18 4.33 -1.08
C MET A 55 16.26 3.34 0.08
N THR A 56 15.12 3.07 0.72
CA THR A 56 15.00 2.09 1.81
C THR A 56 14.26 0.82 1.37
N TYR A 57 13.80 0.74 0.10
CA TYR A 57 13.15 -0.47 -0.40
C TYR A 57 14.14 -1.63 -0.54
N PRO A 58 13.81 -2.83 -0.05
CA PRO A 58 14.61 -4.01 -0.33
C PRO A 58 14.52 -4.35 -1.81
N VAL A 59 15.66 -4.58 -2.45
CA VAL A 59 15.77 -4.92 -3.87
C VAL A 59 14.93 -6.15 -4.21
N ASP A 60 14.86 -7.14 -3.31
CA ASP A 60 14.04 -8.34 -3.46
C ASP A 60 12.56 -8.02 -3.66
N SER A 61 12.04 -6.97 -3.00
CA SER A 61 10.65 -6.56 -3.20
C SER A 61 10.43 -5.97 -4.59
N LEU A 62 11.43 -5.32 -5.17
CA LEU A 62 11.35 -4.76 -6.52
C LEU A 62 11.47 -5.86 -7.58
N LEU A 63 12.41 -6.79 -7.39
CA LEU A 63 12.58 -7.97 -8.24
C LEU A 63 11.39 -8.92 -8.15
N SER A 64 10.60 -8.85 -7.09
CA SER A 64 9.39 -9.68 -6.95
C SER A 64 8.23 -9.24 -7.83
N ASP A 65 8.28 -8.02 -8.39
CA ASP A 65 7.29 -7.52 -9.35
C ASP A 65 7.21 -8.41 -10.60
N TRP A 66 6.02 -8.60 -11.15
CA TRP A 66 5.86 -9.53 -12.28
C TRP A 66 6.61 -9.06 -13.53
N LYS A 67 6.64 -7.74 -13.82
CA LYS A 67 7.41 -7.25 -14.98
C LYS A 67 8.89 -7.46 -14.76
N ALA A 68 9.38 -7.27 -13.54
CA ALA A 68 10.74 -7.58 -13.17
C ALA A 68 11.07 -9.05 -13.42
N LYS A 69 10.25 -9.98 -12.91
CA LYS A 69 10.50 -11.43 -13.05
C LYS A 69 10.52 -11.94 -14.48
N ASN A 70 9.70 -11.37 -15.36
CA ASN A 70 9.47 -11.92 -16.70
C ASN A 70 10.28 -11.20 -17.77
N TYR A 71 10.58 -9.92 -17.56
CA TYR A 71 11.25 -9.11 -18.56
C TYR A 71 12.63 -8.63 -18.14
N ILE A 72 13.00 -8.71 -16.86
CA ILE A 72 14.33 -8.30 -16.40
C ILE A 72 15.15 -9.54 -16.05
N ASP A 73 16.15 -9.84 -16.87
CA ASP A 73 17.14 -10.87 -16.58
C ASP A 73 18.41 -10.20 -16.03
N LEU A 74 19.09 -10.89 -15.09
CA LEU A 74 20.38 -10.44 -14.56
C LEU A 74 21.48 -10.41 -15.64
N GLY A 75 21.19 -10.92 -16.84
CA GLY A 75 22.06 -10.89 -18.01
C GLY A 75 23.27 -11.82 -17.84
N LYS A 76 23.66 -12.49 -18.92
CA LYS A 76 24.88 -13.33 -18.91
C LYS A 76 26.15 -12.47 -19.04
N ASP A 77 26.03 -11.30 -19.66
CA ASP A 77 27.18 -10.54 -20.15
C ASP A 77 27.44 -9.20 -19.42
N CYS A 78 26.53 -8.72 -18.56
CA CYS A 78 26.70 -7.46 -17.81
C CYS A 78 26.32 -7.62 -16.33
N SER A 79 27.17 -8.27 -15.55
CA SER A 79 27.06 -8.18 -14.09
C SER A 79 27.50 -6.79 -13.63
N THR A 80 26.65 -6.08 -12.87
CA THR A 80 27.06 -4.82 -12.25
C THR A 80 28.32 -5.08 -11.42
N SER A 81 29.43 -4.43 -11.81
CA SER A 81 30.71 -4.59 -11.13
C SER A 81 30.55 -4.26 -9.65
N THR A 82 31.13 -5.09 -8.78
CA THR A 82 31.24 -4.82 -7.35
C THR A 82 32.18 -3.64 -7.07
N VAL A 83 33.08 -3.32 -8.00
CA VAL A 83 33.95 -2.15 -7.95
C VAL A 83 33.14 -0.89 -8.26
N ASN A 84 33.09 0.03 -7.31
CA ASN A 84 32.56 1.39 -7.46
C ASN A 84 33.70 2.41 -7.63
N PRO A 85 33.96 2.91 -8.85
CA PRO A 85 34.98 3.94 -9.08
C PRO A 85 34.69 5.21 -8.27
N GLN A 86 35.72 5.76 -7.64
CA GLN A 86 35.66 7.03 -6.94
C GLN A 86 36.33 8.13 -7.78
N PHE A 87 35.71 9.31 -7.83
CA PHE A 87 36.24 10.46 -8.55
C PHE A 87 36.44 11.64 -7.58
N SER A 88 37.31 12.59 -7.97
CA SER A 88 37.45 13.86 -7.25
C SER A 88 36.19 14.71 -7.39
N ASP A 89 35.97 15.61 -6.45
CA ASP A 89 34.80 16.51 -6.43
C ASP A 89 34.73 17.37 -7.70
N SER A 90 35.89 17.80 -8.23
CA SER A 90 35.98 18.51 -9.51
C SER A 90 35.34 17.75 -10.67
N VAL A 91 35.43 16.42 -10.71
CA VAL A 91 34.82 15.59 -11.74
C VAL A 91 33.31 15.53 -11.59
N TYR A 92 32.79 15.52 -10.36
CA TYR A 92 31.34 15.55 -10.12
C TYR A 92 30.75 16.91 -10.48
N ILE A 93 31.39 18.00 -10.04
CA ILE A 93 31.01 19.38 -10.38
C ILE A 93 30.92 19.54 -11.90
N ASP A 94 31.96 19.12 -12.60
CA ASP A 94 32.08 19.21 -14.05
C ASP A 94 31.06 18.34 -14.80
N ARG A 95 30.78 17.13 -14.31
CA ARG A 95 29.75 16.27 -14.91
C ARG A 95 28.34 16.83 -14.71
N LEU A 96 28.03 17.33 -13.52
CA LEU A 96 26.73 17.94 -13.20
C LEU A 96 26.49 19.20 -14.05
N SER A 97 27.49 20.07 -14.19
CA SER A 97 27.36 21.32 -14.97
C SER A 97 27.24 21.10 -16.49
N ARG A 98 27.66 19.93 -16.98
CA ARG A 98 27.56 19.55 -18.40
C ARG A 98 26.30 18.75 -18.76
N MET A 99 25.46 18.42 -17.78
CA MET A 99 24.19 17.77 -18.09
C MET A 99 23.30 18.73 -18.88
N PRO A 100 22.61 18.27 -19.94
CA PRO A 100 21.74 19.13 -20.74
C PRO A 100 20.41 19.35 -20.01
N THR A 101 20.46 20.14 -18.93
CA THR A 101 19.31 20.36 -18.03
C THR A 101 18.86 21.83 -18.03
N ILE A 102 17.56 22.04 -17.96
CA ILE A 102 16.93 23.34 -17.66
C ILE A 102 17.00 23.59 -16.15
N MET A 103 16.84 22.52 -15.37
CA MET A 103 16.90 22.59 -13.92
C MET A 103 18.35 22.71 -13.43
N GLU A 104 18.57 23.52 -12.41
CA GLU A 104 19.89 23.63 -11.77
C GLU A 104 20.24 22.33 -11.04
N MET A 105 21.44 21.81 -11.32
CA MET A 105 21.97 20.58 -10.72
C MET A 105 23.27 20.88 -9.94
N PRO A 106 23.25 21.76 -8.92
CA PRO A 106 24.47 22.19 -8.26
C PRO A 106 25.11 21.06 -7.45
N TYR A 107 26.44 21.14 -7.34
CA TYR A 107 27.22 20.28 -6.48
C TYR A 107 27.28 20.83 -5.05
N ASN A 108 27.13 19.94 -4.06
CA ASN A 108 27.58 20.13 -2.68
C ASN A 108 27.81 18.76 -2.02
N GLU A 109 28.26 18.75 -0.77
CA GLU A 109 28.58 17.52 -0.04
C GLU A 109 27.35 16.63 0.20
N ILE A 110 26.16 17.23 0.28
CA ILE A 110 24.90 16.48 0.46
C ILE A 110 24.55 15.75 -0.83
N VAL A 111 24.54 16.46 -1.97
CA VAL A 111 24.34 15.86 -3.30
C VAL A 111 25.37 14.77 -3.55
N ARG A 112 26.65 15.04 -3.24
CA ARG A 112 27.73 14.07 -3.33
C ARG A 112 27.43 12.80 -2.53
N LYS A 113 26.95 12.94 -1.30
CA LYS A 113 26.60 11.79 -0.46
C LYS A 113 25.49 10.93 -1.06
N PHE A 114 24.47 11.55 -1.64
CA PHE A 114 23.40 10.82 -2.33
C PHE A 114 23.90 10.13 -3.61
N ILE A 115 24.80 10.76 -4.37
CA ILE A 115 25.46 10.12 -5.51
C ILE A 115 26.23 8.89 -5.04
N ASP A 116 27.07 9.00 -4.02
CA ASP A 116 27.86 7.88 -3.48
C ASP A 116 26.97 6.74 -2.96
N MET A 117 25.80 7.06 -2.41
CA MET A 117 24.87 6.05 -1.94
C MET A 117 24.24 5.27 -3.12
N TYR A 118 23.81 5.98 -4.16
CA TYR A 118 23.29 5.36 -5.38
C TYR A 118 24.36 4.54 -6.10
N THR A 119 25.57 5.07 -6.24
CA THR A 119 26.66 4.40 -6.93
C THR A 119 27.37 3.37 -6.08
N GLY A 120 27.15 3.34 -4.76
CA GLY A 120 27.78 2.40 -3.84
C GLY A 120 26.80 1.33 -3.35
N ARG A 121 26.04 1.66 -2.30
CA ARG A 121 25.17 0.69 -1.63
C ARG A 121 23.97 0.28 -2.49
N LEU A 122 23.39 1.19 -3.25
CA LEU A 122 22.15 0.97 -3.99
C LEU A 122 22.40 0.56 -5.45
N ARG A 123 23.61 0.12 -5.81
CA ARG A 123 23.98 -0.22 -7.20
C ARG A 123 23.03 -1.22 -7.86
N ASN A 124 22.66 -2.28 -7.15
CA ASN A 124 21.74 -3.29 -7.68
C ASN A 124 20.32 -2.72 -7.86
N GLN A 125 19.91 -1.82 -6.98
CA GLN A 125 18.65 -1.11 -7.12
C GLN A 125 18.68 -0.17 -8.33
N VAL A 126 19.79 0.55 -8.55
CA VAL A 126 19.98 1.41 -9.72
C VAL A 126 19.97 0.59 -11.00
N ALA A 127 20.70 -0.53 -11.05
CA ALA A 127 20.73 -1.46 -12.18
C ALA A 127 19.30 -1.93 -12.54
N PHE A 128 18.51 -2.29 -11.53
CA PHE A 128 17.10 -2.63 -11.71
C PHE A 128 16.27 -1.45 -12.24
N MET A 129 16.42 -0.26 -11.65
CA MET A 129 15.64 0.91 -12.05
C MET A 129 15.96 1.35 -13.47
N LEU A 130 17.23 1.26 -13.91
CA LEU A 130 17.64 1.53 -15.29
C LEU A 130 16.91 0.63 -16.29
N SER A 131 16.71 -0.64 -15.96
CA SER A 131 15.93 -1.59 -16.76
C SER A 131 14.43 -1.25 -16.74
N ALA A 132 13.90 -0.95 -15.55
CA ALA A 132 12.51 -0.58 -15.37
C ALA A 132 12.13 0.74 -16.07
N CYS A 133 13.10 1.63 -16.32
CA CYS A 133 12.90 2.86 -17.10
C CYS A 133 12.25 2.58 -18.46
N ASN A 134 12.58 1.46 -19.11
CA ASN A 134 12.05 1.10 -20.43
C ASN A 134 10.52 0.98 -20.47
N PHE A 135 9.88 0.69 -19.33
CA PHE A 135 8.41 0.56 -19.26
C PHE A 135 7.69 1.89 -19.05
N TYR A 136 8.34 2.88 -18.44
CA TYR A 136 7.65 4.03 -17.86
C TYR A 136 8.16 5.38 -18.38
N MET A 137 9.44 5.49 -18.74
CA MET A 137 10.02 6.75 -19.19
C MET A 137 9.31 7.33 -20.42
N PRO A 138 8.91 6.55 -21.44
CA PRO A 138 8.14 7.10 -22.56
C PRO A 138 6.83 7.78 -22.13
N ILE A 139 6.12 7.18 -21.16
CA ILE A 139 4.87 7.74 -20.61
C ILE A 139 5.15 9.05 -19.87
N PHE A 140 6.25 9.10 -19.11
CA PHE A 140 6.65 10.28 -18.34
C PHE A 140 7.05 11.42 -19.27
N GLU A 141 7.91 11.14 -20.25
CA GLU A 141 8.41 12.11 -21.22
C GLU A 141 7.26 12.70 -22.04
N GLU A 142 6.33 11.88 -22.53
CA GLU A 142 5.16 12.34 -23.29
C GLU A 142 4.33 13.35 -22.49
N ALA A 143 4.01 13.03 -21.23
CA ALA A 143 3.21 13.91 -20.39
C ALA A 143 3.96 15.20 -20.02
N LEU A 144 5.26 15.11 -19.68
CA LEU A 144 6.07 16.28 -19.32
C LEU A 144 6.23 17.22 -20.52
N ASP A 145 6.55 16.68 -21.70
CA ASP A 145 6.71 17.45 -22.94
C ASP A 145 5.39 18.10 -23.37
N THR A 146 4.26 17.38 -23.25
CA THR A 146 2.92 17.95 -23.54
C THR A 146 2.61 19.19 -22.71
N TYR A 147 3.09 19.24 -21.46
CA TYR A 147 2.90 20.40 -20.58
C TYR A 147 4.07 21.39 -20.61
N GLY A 148 5.10 21.17 -21.44
CA GLY A 148 6.29 22.01 -21.55
C GLY A 148 7.14 22.02 -20.29
N LEU A 149 7.23 20.89 -19.59
CA LEU A 149 7.95 20.75 -18.33
C LEU A 149 9.35 20.15 -18.55
N PRO A 150 10.34 20.45 -17.69
CA PRO A 150 11.66 19.84 -17.76
C PRO A 150 11.59 18.31 -17.71
N LEU A 151 12.28 17.64 -18.63
CA LEU A 151 12.27 16.18 -18.74
C LEU A 151 13.01 15.48 -17.58
N GLU A 152 13.87 16.20 -16.87
CA GLU A 152 14.57 15.78 -15.65
C GLU A 152 13.60 15.29 -14.57
N LEU A 153 12.38 15.86 -14.56
CA LEU A 153 11.31 15.49 -13.64
C LEU A 153 10.84 14.04 -13.82
N LYS A 154 11.16 13.38 -14.94
CA LYS A 154 10.86 11.94 -15.16
C LYS A 154 11.54 11.02 -14.14
N TYR A 155 12.53 11.51 -13.41
CA TYR A 155 13.20 10.77 -12.35
C TYR A 155 12.59 10.98 -10.95
N LEU A 156 11.52 11.78 -10.80
CA LEU A 156 10.77 11.85 -9.53
C LEU A 156 10.25 10.45 -9.09
N PRO A 157 9.64 9.63 -9.97
CA PRO A 157 9.23 8.26 -9.62
C PRO A 157 10.36 7.35 -9.11
N ILE A 158 11.62 7.65 -9.43
CA ILE A 158 12.79 6.89 -8.92
C ILE A 158 12.98 7.16 -7.42
N ILE A 159 12.89 8.42 -6.99
CA ILE A 159 13.01 8.79 -5.58
C ILE A 159 11.72 8.54 -4.78
N GLU A 160 10.58 8.46 -5.45
CA GLU A 160 9.28 8.23 -4.82
C GLU A 160 8.96 6.75 -4.59
N SER A 161 9.09 5.93 -5.63
CA SER A 161 8.59 4.55 -5.62
C SER A 161 9.59 3.51 -6.10
N ALA A 162 10.80 3.93 -6.51
CA ALA A 162 11.73 3.07 -7.24
C ALA A 162 11.06 2.41 -8.46
N LEU A 163 10.17 3.16 -9.14
CA LEU A 163 9.38 2.71 -10.29
C LEU A 163 8.40 1.55 -9.99
N ASN A 164 7.96 1.40 -8.75
CA ASN A 164 6.93 0.42 -8.38
C ASN A 164 5.51 1.04 -8.43
N PRO A 165 4.65 0.65 -9.40
CA PRO A 165 3.30 1.21 -9.53
C PRO A 165 2.33 0.78 -8.42
N SER A 166 2.66 -0.28 -7.68
CA SER A 166 1.87 -0.74 -6.53
C SER A 166 2.36 -0.20 -5.19
N ALA A 167 3.40 0.65 -5.19
CA ALA A 167 3.98 1.20 -3.96
C ALA A 167 2.93 1.93 -3.11
N VAL A 168 2.99 1.71 -1.79
CA VAL A 168 2.20 2.43 -0.79
C VAL A 168 3.11 2.84 0.37
N SER A 169 3.16 4.12 0.64
CA SER A 169 3.93 4.68 1.76
C SER A 169 3.21 4.47 3.09
N ARG A 170 3.95 4.50 4.22
CA ARG A 170 3.37 4.48 5.58
C ARG A 170 2.29 5.57 5.79
N ALA A 171 2.39 6.70 5.08
CA ALA A 171 1.44 7.82 5.17
C ALA A 171 0.26 7.70 4.17
N GLY A 172 0.24 6.68 3.32
CA GLY A 172 -0.84 6.43 2.36
C GLY A 172 -0.67 7.06 0.98
N ALA A 173 0.50 7.63 0.68
CA ALA A 173 0.92 7.95 -0.69
C ALA A 173 0.98 6.67 -1.53
N SER A 174 0.55 6.70 -2.79
CA SER A 174 0.48 5.49 -3.62
C SER A 174 0.87 5.69 -5.08
N GLY A 175 1.42 4.64 -5.68
CA GLY A 175 1.77 4.57 -7.10
C GLY A 175 3.17 5.08 -7.43
N LEU A 176 3.47 5.15 -8.73
CA LEU A 176 4.77 5.60 -9.26
C LEU A 176 5.14 6.99 -8.73
N TRP A 177 4.16 7.89 -8.76
CA TRP A 177 4.27 9.29 -8.36
C TRP A 177 3.93 9.55 -6.88
N GLN A 178 3.63 8.50 -6.12
CA GLN A 178 3.33 8.58 -4.67
C GLN A 178 2.30 9.67 -4.31
N PHE A 179 1.21 9.77 -5.06
CA PHE A 179 0.16 10.73 -4.75
C PHE A 179 -0.49 10.46 -3.40
N MET A 180 -0.59 11.49 -2.56
CA MET A 180 -1.50 11.50 -1.42
C MET A 180 -2.95 11.45 -1.90
N LEU A 181 -3.82 10.76 -1.16
CA LEU A 181 -5.21 10.52 -1.58
C LEU A 181 -5.96 11.80 -1.97
N ASN A 182 -5.91 12.82 -1.11
CA ASN A 182 -6.61 14.08 -1.34
C ASN A 182 -6.02 14.85 -2.52
N THR A 183 -4.69 14.88 -2.65
CA THR A 183 -4.02 15.51 -3.79
C THR A 183 -4.39 14.81 -5.09
N GLY A 184 -4.34 13.47 -5.14
CA GLY A 184 -4.73 12.71 -6.33
C GLY A 184 -6.15 13.04 -6.78
N LYS A 185 -7.10 13.14 -5.83
CA LYS A 185 -8.50 13.54 -6.13
C LYS A 185 -8.60 14.94 -6.75
N ILE A 186 -7.83 15.91 -6.27
CA ILE A 186 -7.80 17.28 -6.85
C ILE A 186 -7.40 17.21 -8.33
N TYR A 187 -6.46 16.33 -8.67
CA TYR A 187 -6.03 16.10 -10.05
C TYR A 187 -6.83 15.01 -10.77
N GLY A 188 -8.03 14.67 -10.29
CA GLY A 188 -8.96 13.78 -11.00
C GLY A 188 -8.63 12.30 -10.92
N LEU A 189 -7.76 11.86 -10.02
CA LEU A 189 -7.52 10.45 -9.75
C LEU A 189 -8.56 9.90 -8.77
N GLU A 190 -9.28 8.87 -9.19
CA GLU A 190 -10.25 8.22 -8.34
C GLU A 190 -9.64 7.17 -7.42
N SER A 191 -10.26 7.03 -6.24
CA SER A 191 -9.89 5.99 -5.29
C SER A 191 -11.12 5.58 -4.46
N ASN A 192 -11.45 4.30 -4.51
CA ASN A 192 -12.57 3.66 -3.80
C ASN A 192 -12.18 2.24 -3.38
N SER A 193 -13.06 1.40 -2.84
CA SER A 193 -12.68 0.07 -2.34
C SER A 193 -12.07 -0.89 -3.39
N LEU A 194 -12.37 -0.70 -4.67
CA LEU A 194 -11.94 -1.59 -5.77
C LEU A 194 -10.86 -0.95 -6.65
N VAL A 195 -10.88 0.37 -6.82
CA VAL A 195 -9.99 1.11 -7.74
C VAL A 195 -9.14 2.12 -6.99
N ASP A 196 -7.89 2.28 -7.38
CA ASP A 196 -6.99 3.35 -6.96
C ASP A 196 -6.15 3.83 -8.15
N GLU A 197 -6.63 4.83 -8.87
CA GLU A 197 -6.03 5.33 -10.12
C GLU A 197 -4.68 6.02 -9.90
N ARG A 198 -4.28 6.27 -8.64
CA ARG A 198 -2.91 6.69 -8.30
C ARG A 198 -1.88 5.65 -8.68
N ARG A 199 -2.28 4.38 -8.80
CA ARG A 199 -1.43 3.26 -9.23
C ARG A 199 -1.42 3.07 -10.74
N ASP A 200 -2.36 3.68 -11.47
CA ASP A 200 -2.38 3.65 -12.93
C ASP A 200 -1.19 4.46 -13.48
N PRO A 201 -0.24 3.85 -14.20
CA PRO A 201 0.96 4.55 -14.65
C PRO A 201 0.68 5.74 -15.57
N ILE A 202 -0.38 5.69 -16.37
CA ILE A 202 -0.71 6.74 -17.31
C ILE A 202 -1.44 7.86 -16.56
N LYS A 203 -2.59 7.55 -15.94
CA LYS A 203 -3.40 8.57 -15.26
C LYS A 203 -2.60 9.32 -14.19
N ALA A 204 -1.82 8.60 -13.39
CA ALA A 204 -1.00 9.22 -12.36
C ALA A 204 0.08 10.14 -12.95
N THR A 205 0.70 9.77 -14.08
CA THR A 205 1.71 10.61 -14.75
C THR A 205 1.10 11.91 -15.28
N TRP A 206 -0.03 11.84 -15.97
CA TRP A 206 -0.72 13.03 -16.47
C TRP A 206 -1.22 13.94 -15.34
N ALA A 207 -1.63 13.36 -14.21
CA ALA A 207 -1.93 14.12 -13.00
C ALA A 207 -0.67 14.78 -12.39
N ALA A 208 0.46 14.08 -12.35
CA ALA A 208 1.73 14.60 -11.83
C ALA A 208 2.26 15.76 -12.66
N ALA A 209 2.21 15.66 -14.00
CA ALA A 209 2.61 16.76 -14.87
C ALA A 209 1.79 18.03 -14.61
N ARG A 210 0.46 17.92 -14.50
CA ARG A 210 -0.39 19.06 -14.10
C ARG A 210 -0.05 19.61 -12.73
N TYR A 211 0.18 18.74 -11.75
CA TYR A 211 0.60 19.17 -10.40
C TYR A 211 1.91 19.97 -10.43
N LEU A 212 2.92 19.47 -11.13
CA LEU A 212 4.23 20.10 -11.24
C LEU A 212 4.12 21.45 -11.96
N LYS A 213 3.30 21.53 -13.01
CA LYS A 213 2.99 22.78 -13.71
C LYS A 213 2.37 23.82 -12.77
N ASP A 214 1.36 23.43 -11.99
CA ASP A 214 0.68 24.31 -11.05
C ASP A 214 1.61 24.79 -9.93
N MET A 215 2.50 23.91 -9.44
CA MET A 215 3.51 24.29 -8.46
C MET A 215 4.54 25.25 -9.05
N TYR A 216 4.97 25.05 -10.30
CA TYR A 216 5.93 25.95 -10.94
C TYR A 216 5.32 27.34 -11.19
N ALA A 217 4.03 27.42 -11.51
CA ALA A 217 3.33 28.70 -11.62
C ALA A 217 3.35 29.52 -10.31
N ILE A 218 3.48 28.85 -9.16
CA ILE A 218 3.57 29.49 -7.84
C ILE A 218 4.99 29.88 -7.50
N TYR A 219 5.94 28.94 -7.64
CA TYR A 219 7.29 29.10 -7.10
C TYR A 219 8.30 29.66 -8.11
N GLN A 220 8.09 29.44 -9.41
CA GLN A 220 9.00 29.79 -10.50
C GLN A 220 10.45 29.29 -10.33
N ASP A 221 10.65 28.34 -9.41
CA ASP A 221 11.91 27.67 -9.14
C ASP A 221 11.65 26.17 -9.02
N TRP A 222 12.35 25.38 -9.82
CA TRP A 222 12.10 23.94 -9.88
C TRP A 222 12.57 23.20 -8.63
N ASN A 223 13.61 23.69 -7.95
CA ASN A 223 14.08 23.08 -6.70
C ASN A 223 13.06 23.27 -5.57
N LEU A 224 12.40 24.43 -5.50
CA LEU A 224 11.26 24.68 -4.62
C LEU A 224 10.04 23.85 -4.99
N VAL A 225 9.77 23.65 -6.29
CA VAL A 225 8.68 22.76 -6.75
C VAL A 225 8.91 21.34 -6.26
N ILE A 226 10.13 20.81 -6.39
CA ILE A 226 10.49 19.47 -5.91
C ILE A 226 10.37 19.40 -4.39
N ALA A 227 10.84 20.42 -3.66
CA ALA A 227 10.68 20.47 -2.21
C ALA A 227 9.19 20.52 -1.79
N ALA A 228 8.36 21.28 -2.51
CA ALA A 228 6.92 21.36 -2.31
C ALA A 228 6.22 20.04 -2.65
N TYR A 229 6.71 19.28 -3.63
CA TYR A 229 6.21 17.96 -3.97
C TYR A 229 6.29 17.00 -2.77
N ASN A 230 7.42 17.03 -2.05
CA ASN A 230 7.65 16.18 -0.88
C ASN A 230 6.89 16.63 0.37
N CYS A 231 7.00 17.90 0.76
CA CYS A 231 6.47 18.38 2.06
C CYS A 231 5.21 19.24 1.99
N GLY A 232 4.69 19.45 0.78
CA GLY A 232 3.55 20.28 0.49
C GLY A 232 3.86 21.79 0.44
N PRO A 233 3.12 22.56 -0.38
CA PRO A 233 3.35 23.98 -0.59
C PRO A 233 3.18 24.82 0.69
N GLY A 234 2.29 24.40 1.61
CA GLY A 234 2.10 25.08 2.89
C GLY A 234 3.34 25.07 3.78
N THR A 235 4.17 24.02 3.71
CA THR A 235 5.43 23.90 4.45
C THR A 235 6.50 24.79 3.83
N ILE A 236 6.62 24.78 2.50
CA ILE A 236 7.53 25.67 1.76
C ILE A 236 7.21 27.14 2.05
N ASN A 237 5.93 27.53 2.00
CA ASN A 237 5.53 28.91 2.28
C ASN A 237 5.87 29.33 3.72
N LYS A 238 5.85 28.41 4.70
CA LYS A 238 6.31 28.68 6.07
C LYS A 238 7.84 28.87 6.12
N ALA A 239 8.60 28.06 5.39
CA ALA A 239 10.06 28.15 5.31
C ALA A 239 10.50 29.47 4.66
N ILE A 240 9.90 29.85 3.51
CA ILE A 240 10.14 31.14 2.84
C ILE A 240 9.91 32.32 3.80
N ARG A 241 8.79 32.33 4.53
CA ARG A 241 8.52 33.39 5.53
C ARG A 241 9.57 33.44 6.64
N ARG A 242 10.05 32.29 7.13
CA ARG A 242 11.09 32.22 8.17
C ARG A 242 12.46 32.63 7.67
N ALA A 243 12.73 32.44 6.38
CA ALA A 243 13.96 32.85 5.71
C ALA A 243 13.95 34.33 5.29
N GLY A 244 12.96 35.13 5.69
CA GLY A 244 12.88 36.55 5.31
C GLY A 244 12.44 36.77 3.86
N GLY A 245 11.70 35.83 3.26
CA GLY A 245 11.16 35.97 1.92
C GLY A 245 12.06 35.45 0.80
N LYS A 246 13.16 34.75 1.12
CA LYS A 246 14.01 34.07 0.14
C LYS A 246 13.24 32.97 -0.59
N THR A 247 13.43 32.90 -1.90
CA THR A 247 12.71 31.98 -2.81
C THR A 247 13.67 31.05 -3.56
N ASP A 248 14.87 30.86 -3.04
CA ASP A 248 15.80 29.84 -3.49
C ASP A 248 15.79 28.66 -2.50
N TYR A 249 15.81 27.43 -3.02
CA TYR A 249 15.80 26.22 -2.19
C TYR A 249 16.98 26.16 -1.21
N TRP A 250 18.18 26.51 -1.67
CA TRP A 250 19.40 26.43 -0.87
C TRP A 250 19.44 27.52 0.20
N GLU A 251 18.92 28.71 -0.09
CA GLU A 251 18.76 29.78 0.89
C GLU A 251 17.75 29.41 1.99
N ILE A 252 16.68 28.66 1.68
CA ILE A 252 15.69 28.24 2.68
C ILE A 252 15.96 26.88 3.32
N TYR A 253 17.01 26.18 2.88
CA TYR A 253 17.34 24.79 3.24
C TYR A 253 17.23 24.51 4.74
N ASN A 254 17.82 25.38 5.57
CA ASN A 254 17.84 25.20 7.03
C ASN A 254 16.48 25.38 7.72
N TYR A 255 15.47 25.88 7.01
CA TYR A 255 14.10 26.05 7.51
C TYR A 255 13.16 24.91 7.08
N LEU A 256 13.63 23.98 6.25
CA LEU A 256 12.88 22.84 5.75
C LEU A 256 12.93 21.65 6.73
N PRO A 257 11.93 20.73 6.68
CA PRO A 257 12.01 19.44 7.36
C PRO A 257 13.24 18.63 6.94
N LYS A 258 13.77 17.78 7.83
CA LYS A 258 14.97 16.96 7.57
C LYS A 258 14.83 16.05 6.33
N GLU A 259 13.67 15.41 6.18
CA GLU A 259 13.35 14.61 4.99
C GLU A 259 13.46 15.43 3.70
N THR A 260 12.86 16.63 3.68
CA THR A 260 12.85 17.51 2.50
C THR A 260 14.23 18.07 2.16
N ARG A 261 15.06 18.33 3.17
CA ARG A 261 16.47 18.72 2.97
C ARG A 261 17.26 17.69 2.17
N GLY A 262 16.97 16.40 2.38
CA GLY A 262 17.56 15.31 1.61
C GLY A 262 16.90 15.09 0.25
N TYR A 263 15.66 15.53 0.07
CA TYR A 263 14.85 15.17 -1.08
C TYR A 263 15.31 15.82 -2.40
N VAL A 264 15.59 17.12 -2.42
CA VAL A 264 16.13 17.79 -3.63
C VAL A 264 17.54 17.28 -3.97
N PRO A 265 18.49 17.16 -3.03
CA PRO A 265 19.78 16.53 -3.30
C PRO A 265 19.68 15.09 -3.82
N ALA A 266 18.75 14.28 -3.29
CA ALA A 266 18.47 12.94 -3.78
C ALA A 266 17.97 12.95 -5.23
N PHE A 267 17.12 13.92 -5.60
CA PHE A 267 16.65 14.09 -6.97
C PHE A 267 17.79 14.45 -7.95
N ILE A 268 18.66 15.39 -7.56
CA ILE A 268 19.85 15.77 -8.35
C ILE A 268 20.76 14.54 -8.52
N ALA A 269 21.00 13.79 -7.45
CA ALA A 269 21.80 12.58 -7.49
C ALA A 269 21.17 11.50 -8.37
N ALA A 270 19.85 11.33 -8.37
CA ALA A 270 19.14 10.41 -9.25
C ALA A 270 19.35 10.79 -10.72
N ASN A 271 19.19 12.07 -11.07
CA ASN A 271 19.47 12.58 -12.42
C ASN A 271 20.92 12.28 -12.86
N TYR A 272 21.89 12.58 -11.99
CA TYR A 272 23.30 12.30 -12.24
C TYR A 272 23.54 10.81 -12.49
N VAL A 273 23.05 9.93 -11.61
CA VAL A 273 23.32 8.50 -11.72
C VAL A 273 22.64 7.89 -12.93
N MET A 274 21.41 8.28 -13.25
CA MET A 274 20.72 7.80 -14.46
C MET A 274 21.41 8.26 -15.75
N THR A 275 22.18 9.35 -15.70
CA THR A 275 22.95 9.87 -16.84
C THR A 275 24.35 9.22 -16.94
N TYR A 276 25.03 9.05 -15.80
CA TYR A 276 26.44 8.65 -15.74
C TYR A 276 26.67 7.24 -15.17
N TYR A 277 25.65 6.39 -15.09
CA TYR A 277 25.73 5.04 -14.52
C TYR A 277 26.90 4.21 -15.10
N CYS A 278 27.17 4.29 -16.41
CA CYS A 278 28.29 3.63 -17.07
C CYS A 278 29.66 4.04 -16.48
N LYS A 279 29.82 5.31 -16.07
CA LYS A 279 31.08 5.78 -15.45
C LYS A 279 31.30 5.22 -14.06
N HIS A 280 30.25 4.68 -13.45
CA HIS A 280 30.29 4.03 -12.15
C HIS A 280 30.28 2.51 -12.26
N ASN A 281 30.52 1.95 -13.45
CA ASN A 281 30.46 0.50 -13.71
C ASN A 281 29.13 -0.16 -13.30
N ILE A 282 28.03 0.58 -13.37
CA ILE A 282 26.69 0.04 -13.20
C ILE A 282 26.21 -0.40 -14.58
N CYS A 283 25.64 -1.60 -14.68
CA CYS A 283 24.98 -2.06 -15.89
C CYS A 283 23.47 -2.05 -15.65
N PRO A 284 22.63 -1.62 -16.61
CA PRO A 284 21.23 -2.01 -16.60
C PRO A 284 21.16 -3.54 -16.69
N MET A 285 20.22 -4.12 -15.97
CA MET A 285 19.83 -5.52 -16.18
C MET A 285 19.20 -5.67 -17.58
N GLU A 286 19.36 -6.82 -18.21
CA GLU A 286 18.80 -7.06 -19.55
C GLU A 286 17.28 -6.98 -19.48
N THR A 287 16.69 -6.15 -20.34
CA THR A 287 15.23 -6.01 -20.42
C THR A 287 14.73 -6.56 -21.75
N ASN A 288 13.95 -7.62 -21.71
CA ASN A 288 13.19 -8.06 -22.86
C ASN A 288 12.01 -7.10 -23.03
N ILE A 289 11.90 -6.48 -24.20
CA ILE A 289 10.78 -5.58 -24.50
C ILE A 289 9.50 -6.43 -24.43
N PRO A 290 8.51 -6.05 -23.60
CA PRO A 290 7.26 -6.78 -23.51
C PRO A 290 6.49 -6.66 -24.82
N ASP A 291 5.59 -7.61 -25.09
CA ASP A 291 4.63 -7.46 -26.18
C ASP A 291 3.91 -6.11 -26.06
N ALA A 292 3.62 -5.50 -27.20
CA ALA A 292 2.87 -4.25 -27.22
C ALA A 292 1.56 -4.44 -26.44
N THR A 293 1.10 -3.41 -25.73
CA THR A 293 -0.15 -3.49 -24.98
C THR A 293 -1.18 -2.55 -25.57
N ASP A 294 -2.45 -2.94 -25.48
CA ASP A 294 -3.57 -2.09 -25.86
C ASP A 294 -4.62 -2.09 -24.73
N THR A 295 -5.65 -1.25 -24.88
CA THR A 295 -6.67 -1.02 -23.88
C THR A 295 -8.08 -1.28 -24.40
N ILE A 296 -8.91 -1.84 -23.54
CA ILE A 296 -10.31 -2.13 -23.80
C ILE A 296 -11.15 -1.43 -22.73
N GLN A 297 -12.25 -0.81 -23.15
CA GLN A 297 -13.23 -0.25 -22.23
C GLN A 297 -14.21 -1.34 -21.77
N VAL A 298 -14.21 -1.60 -20.48
CA VAL A 298 -15.05 -2.59 -19.81
C VAL A 298 -16.23 -1.87 -19.15
N ASN A 299 -17.45 -2.21 -19.57
CA ASN A 299 -18.70 -1.58 -19.14
C ASN A 299 -19.59 -2.49 -18.29
N ARG A 300 -19.08 -3.67 -17.92
CA ARG A 300 -19.73 -4.63 -17.03
C ARG A 300 -18.73 -5.06 -15.96
N ASN A 301 -19.20 -5.41 -14.78
CA ASN A 301 -18.33 -5.98 -13.75
C ASN A 301 -17.58 -7.20 -14.29
N LEU A 302 -16.26 -7.21 -14.12
CA LEU A 302 -15.39 -8.24 -14.67
C LEU A 302 -14.36 -8.67 -13.61
N HIS A 303 -14.18 -9.97 -13.42
CA HIS A 303 -13.18 -10.52 -12.53
C HIS A 303 -11.97 -11.03 -13.32
N PHE A 304 -10.76 -10.86 -12.81
CA PHE A 304 -9.55 -11.26 -13.53
C PHE A 304 -9.53 -12.77 -13.86
N GLU A 305 -10.06 -13.63 -12.98
CA GLU A 305 -10.19 -15.07 -13.29
C GLU A 305 -11.01 -15.35 -14.55
N GLN A 306 -11.99 -14.50 -14.87
CA GLN A 306 -12.75 -14.67 -16.11
C GLN A 306 -11.88 -14.44 -17.35
N ILE A 307 -10.95 -13.49 -17.25
CA ILE A 307 -9.99 -13.16 -18.32
C ILE A 307 -8.95 -14.27 -18.42
N THR A 308 -8.39 -14.70 -17.29
CA THR A 308 -7.32 -15.72 -17.29
C THR A 308 -7.82 -17.07 -17.78
N ASP A 309 -9.01 -17.49 -17.34
CA ASP A 309 -9.55 -18.81 -17.67
C ASP A 309 -9.95 -18.92 -19.15
N VAL A 310 -10.46 -17.84 -19.75
CA VAL A 310 -10.98 -17.86 -21.12
C VAL A 310 -9.94 -17.41 -22.15
N CYS A 311 -9.16 -16.36 -21.86
CA CYS A 311 -8.13 -15.87 -22.78
C CYS A 311 -6.79 -16.61 -22.62
N GLY A 312 -6.59 -17.38 -21.55
CA GLY A 312 -5.34 -18.10 -21.29
C GLY A 312 -4.17 -17.20 -20.83
N ILE A 313 -4.45 -15.95 -20.45
CA ILE A 313 -3.44 -15.02 -19.94
C ILE A 313 -3.10 -15.31 -18.48
N GLY A 314 -1.84 -15.09 -18.08
CA GLY A 314 -1.39 -15.29 -16.70
C GLY A 314 -2.04 -14.29 -15.72
N MET A 315 -2.46 -14.76 -14.54
CA MET A 315 -3.07 -13.90 -13.51
C MET A 315 -2.15 -12.74 -13.07
N ASP A 316 -0.86 -13.02 -12.90
CA ASP A 316 0.08 -12.00 -12.45
C ASP A 316 0.40 -10.99 -13.56
N GLU A 317 0.34 -11.41 -14.83
CA GLU A 317 0.44 -10.52 -15.99
C GLU A 317 -0.72 -9.52 -16.02
N VAL A 318 -1.96 -10.01 -15.92
CA VAL A 318 -3.17 -9.17 -15.87
C VAL A 318 -3.08 -8.16 -14.72
N LYS A 319 -2.66 -8.60 -13.53
CA LYS A 319 -2.49 -7.70 -12.37
C LYS A 319 -1.40 -6.65 -12.61
N SER A 320 -0.27 -7.04 -13.19
CA SER A 320 0.87 -6.13 -13.41
C SER A 320 0.55 -5.02 -14.42
N LEU A 321 -0.27 -5.33 -15.42
CA LEU A 321 -0.72 -4.39 -16.43
C LEU A 321 -1.85 -3.50 -15.93
N ASN A 322 -2.53 -3.91 -14.86
CA ASN A 322 -3.67 -3.22 -14.29
C ASN A 322 -3.55 -2.96 -12.76
N PRO A 323 -2.47 -2.26 -12.32
CA PRO A 323 -2.17 -2.03 -10.90
C PRO A 323 -3.21 -1.14 -10.18
N GLN A 324 -4.08 -0.44 -10.92
CA GLN A 324 -5.17 0.37 -10.38
C GLN A 324 -6.26 -0.44 -9.70
N TYR A 325 -6.45 -1.72 -10.05
CA TYR A 325 -7.45 -2.55 -9.40
C TYR A 325 -6.87 -3.19 -8.14
N LYS A 326 -7.38 -2.75 -6.99
CA LYS A 326 -6.93 -3.22 -5.66
C LYS A 326 -7.40 -4.63 -5.32
N LYS A 327 -8.36 -5.12 -6.08
CA LYS A 327 -8.92 -6.46 -6.02
C LYS A 327 -8.94 -6.99 -7.45
N ASN A 328 -9.13 -8.30 -7.61
CA ASN A 328 -9.24 -8.95 -8.92
C ASN A 328 -10.58 -8.63 -9.62
N ILE A 329 -11.18 -7.46 -9.34
CA ILE A 329 -12.49 -7.03 -9.84
C ILE A 329 -12.34 -5.65 -10.48
N ILE A 330 -12.80 -5.55 -11.72
CA ILE A 330 -13.00 -4.32 -12.48
C ILE A 330 -14.46 -3.90 -12.34
N PRO A 331 -14.77 -2.78 -11.68
CA PRO A 331 -16.14 -2.34 -11.47
C PRO A 331 -16.72 -1.61 -12.69
N GLY A 332 -16.94 -2.34 -13.79
CA GLY A 332 -17.45 -1.78 -15.05
C GLY A 332 -18.93 -1.39 -15.00
N ASP A 333 -19.74 -1.97 -14.10
CA ASP A 333 -21.18 -1.67 -14.01
C ASP A 333 -21.46 -0.23 -13.54
N SER A 334 -20.56 0.36 -12.74
CA SER A 334 -20.75 1.71 -12.19
C SER A 334 -20.31 2.79 -13.17
N LYS A 335 -19.21 2.55 -13.89
CA LYS A 335 -18.69 3.42 -14.94
C LYS A 335 -17.75 2.60 -15.85
N PRO A 336 -17.57 2.98 -17.12
CA PRO A 336 -16.56 2.38 -17.97
C PRO A 336 -15.17 2.40 -17.31
N GLN A 337 -14.49 1.26 -17.34
CA GLN A 337 -13.15 1.07 -16.77
C GLN A 337 -12.19 0.59 -17.84
N THR A 338 -10.93 1.03 -17.76
CA THR A 338 -9.89 0.61 -18.71
C THR A 338 -9.26 -0.70 -18.28
N LEU A 339 -9.33 -1.73 -19.12
CA LEU A 339 -8.55 -2.96 -19.01
C LEU A 339 -7.40 -2.89 -20.01
N ARG A 340 -6.16 -3.08 -19.55
CA ARG A 340 -4.96 -3.20 -20.38
C ARG A 340 -4.57 -4.66 -20.50
N LEU A 341 -4.33 -5.12 -21.72
CA LEU A 341 -3.85 -6.47 -22.03
C LEU A 341 -2.72 -6.40 -23.06
N PRO A 342 -1.89 -7.45 -23.17
CA PRO A 342 -0.99 -7.60 -24.30
C PRO A 342 -1.77 -7.75 -25.61
N ILE A 343 -1.24 -7.20 -26.70
CA ILE A 343 -1.95 -6.99 -27.97
C ILE A 343 -2.46 -8.30 -28.59
N ASN A 344 -1.72 -9.39 -28.42
CA ASN A 344 -2.08 -10.74 -28.87
C ASN A 344 -3.34 -11.30 -28.17
N TYR A 345 -3.72 -10.79 -27.00
CA TYR A 345 -4.94 -11.21 -26.29
C TYR A 345 -6.14 -10.30 -26.53
N ILE A 346 -5.96 -9.16 -27.21
CA ILE A 346 -7.03 -8.17 -27.44
C ILE A 346 -8.14 -8.76 -28.31
N SER A 347 -7.79 -9.34 -29.46
CA SER A 347 -8.78 -9.95 -30.36
C SER A 347 -9.50 -11.11 -29.67
N THR A 348 -8.77 -11.98 -28.96
CA THR A 348 -9.36 -13.08 -28.19
C THR A 348 -10.37 -12.57 -27.15
N PHE A 349 -10.05 -11.48 -26.44
CA PHE A 349 -10.97 -10.87 -25.50
C PHE A 349 -12.23 -10.34 -26.18
N ILE A 350 -12.08 -9.67 -27.33
CA ILE A 350 -13.20 -9.09 -28.08
C ILE A 350 -14.12 -10.21 -28.62
N ASP A 351 -13.54 -11.23 -29.24
CA ASP A 351 -14.29 -12.35 -29.85
C ASP A 351 -15.01 -13.20 -28.80
N SER A 352 -14.40 -13.37 -27.61
CA SER A 352 -14.95 -14.18 -26.52
C SER A 352 -15.64 -13.34 -25.44
N GLN A 353 -15.96 -12.07 -25.71
CA GLN A 353 -16.38 -11.12 -24.69
C GLN A 353 -17.57 -11.62 -23.85
N ASP A 354 -18.64 -12.10 -24.49
CA ASP A 354 -19.81 -12.59 -23.76
C ASP A 354 -19.54 -13.87 -22.97
N THR A 355 -18.70 -14.76 -23.51
CA THR A 355 -18.22 -15.96 -22.80
C THR A 355 -17.44 -15.59 -21.56
N ILE A 356 -16.54 -14.60 -21.65
CA ILE A 356 -15.75 -14.09 -20.53
C ILE A 356 -16.68 -13.58 -19.42
N TYR A 357 -17.63 -12.69 -19.74
CA TYR A 357 -18.53 -12.14 -18.73
C TYR A 357 -19.44 -13.21 -18.10
N ALA A 358 -19.84 -14.25 -18.85
CA ALA A 358 -20.65 -15.34 -18.34
C ALA A 358 -19.86 -16.31 -17.44
N HIS A 359 -18.58 -16.55 -17.75
CA HIS A 359 -17.73 -17.55 -17.12
C HIS A 359 -17.67 -17.38 -15.60
N ARG A 360 -18.15 -18.37 -14.85
CA ARG A 360 -18.13 -18.43 -13.37
C ARG A 360 -18.67 -17.16 -12.67
N SER A 361 -19.48 -16.34 -13.35
CA SER A 361 -19.94 -15.05 -12.84
C SER A 361 -20.68 -15.16 -11.49
N ALA A 362 -21.58 -16.13 -11.35
CA ALA A 362 -22.33 -16.38 -10.10
C ALA A 362 -21.43 -16.81 -8.94
N GLU A 363 -20.29 -17.45 -9.22
CA GLU A 363 -19.32 -17.88 -8.22
C GLU A 363 -18.43 -16.72 -7.77
N LEU A 364 -17.98 -15.90 -8.72
CA LEU A 364 -17.02 -14.82 -8.50
C LEU A 364 -17.68 -13.57 -7.91
N PHE A 365 -18.96 -13.31 -8.21
CA PHE A 365 -19.72 -12.17 -7.71
C PHE A 365 -20.80 -12.59 -6.71
N LYS A 366 -20.40 -12.82 -5.46
CA LYS A 366 -21.29 -13.30 -4.37
C LYS A 366 -22.18 -12.21 -3.73
N ASN A 367 -22.09 -10.97 -4.21
CA ASN A 367 -22.85 -9.86 -3.63
C ASN A 367 -24.35 -10.04 -3.90
N ARG A 368 -25.12 -10.17 -2.82
CA ARG A 368 -26.58 -10.30 -2.90
C ARG A 368 -27.19 -8.98 -3.38
N ARG A 369 -27.97 -9.02 -4.47
CA ARG A 369 -28.71 -7.86 -4.98
C ARG A 369 -29.82 -7.42 -4.02
N THR A 370 -30.46 -8.38 -3.38
CA THR A 370 -31.54 -8.15 -2.41
C THR A 370 -31.36 -9.09 -1.22
N VAL A 371 -31.64 -8.58 -0.03
CA VAL A 371 -31.71 -9.37 1.20
C VAL A 371 -33.04 -9.09 1.88
N SER A 372 -33.76 -10.14 2.28
CA SER A 372 -34.92 -9.97 3.14
C SER A 372 -34.43 -9.82 4.59
N VAL A 373 -34.95 -8.81 5.30
CA VAL A 373 -34.76 -8.72 6.74
C VAL A 373 -35.70 -9.73 7.38
N ALA A 374 -35.14 -10.73 8.05
CA ALA A 374 -35.95 -11.68 8.80
C ALA A 374 -36.74 -10.93 9.87
N ASN A 375 -38.08 -10.97 9.78
CA ASN A 375 -38.94 -10.38 10.79
C ASN A 375 -39.08 -11.34 11.97
N THR A 376 -38.05 -11.43 12.80
CA THR A 376 -38.08 -12.15 14.09
C THR A 376 -38.63 -11.28 15.21
N ARG A 377 -39.55 -10.35 14.91
CA ARG A 377 -40.55 -9.97 15.90
C ARG A 377 -41.50 -11.15 16.00
N SER A 378 -41.27 -11.96 17.02
CA SER A 378 -42.20 -12.98 17.47
C SER A 378 -43.57 -12.34 17.67
N THR A 379 -44.44 -12.45 16.67
CA THR A 379 -45.85 -12.75 16.95
C THR A 379 -45.87 -14.16 17.53
N ALA A 380 -45.36 -14.32 18.75
CA ALA A 380 -45.67 -15.46 19.61
C ALA A 380 -47.13 -15.30 20.08
N ARG A 381 -48.05 -15.27 19.11
CA ARG A 381 -49.49 -15.40 19.27
C ARG A 381 -49.98 -16.11 18.02
N SER A 382 -50.48 -17.32 18.25
CA SER A 382 -50.91 -18.31 17.25
C SER A 382 -49.71 -19.04 16.61
N SER A 383 -49.45 -20.32 16.81
CA SER A 383 -50.32 -21.43 17.20
C SER A 383 -49.45 -22.54 17.79
N LYS A 384 -49.55 -22.80 19.10
CA LYS A 384 -49.17 -24.09 19.67
C LYS A 384 -50.42 -24.65 20.34
N GLY A 385 -50.81 -25.83 19.88
CA GLY A 385 -52.10 -26.45 20.14
C GLY A 385 -52.47 -26.57 21.61
N LYS A 386 -53.77 -26.73 21.81
CA LYS A 386 -54.40 -27.23 23.04
C LYS A 386 -53.57 -28.39 23.60
N SER A 387 -52.87 -28.11 24.70
CA SER A 387 -52.49 -29.08 25.71
C SER A 387 -52.98 -28.50 27.03
N SER A 388 -54.18 -28.93 27.41
CA SER A 388 -54.77 -28.68 28.70
C SER A 388 -54.00 -29.45 29.77
N SER A 389 -53.12 -28.78 30.49
CA SER A 389 -52.84 -29.17 31.88
C SER A 389 -53.58 -28.20 32.79
N GLN A 390 -54.73 -28.65 33.29
CA GLN A 390 -55.40 -28.05 34.44
C GLN A 390 -54.43 -28.11 35.63
N GLY A 391 -53.77 -27.00 35.91
CA GLY A 391 -53.13 -26.79 37.21
C GLY A 391 -54.20 -26.44 38.24
N ASP A 392 -54.19 -27.11 39.37
CA ASP A 392 -55.19 -26.94 40.42
C ASP A 392 -55.17 -25.51 40.96
N VAL A 393 -56.33 -24.86 40.98
CA VAL A 393 -56.45 -23.46 41.41
C VAL A 393 -56.62 -23.39 42.91
N THR A 394 -55.60 -22.90 43.61
CA THR A 394 -55.66 -22.65 45.05
C THR A 394 -55.78 -21.15 45.32
N TYR A 395 -56.62 -20.76 46.29
CA TYR A 395 -56.73 -19.36 46.71
C TYR A 395 -56.06 -19.15 48.07
N HIS A 396 -55.06 -18.28 48.09
CA HIS A 396 -54.35 -17.91 49.30
C HIS A 396 -54.91 -16.61 49.89
N ARG A 397 -55.35 -16.63 51.15
CA ARG A 397 -55.78 -15.41 51.87
C ARG A 397 -54.57 -14.76 52.54
N ILE A 398 -54.26 -13.53 52.13
CA ILE A 398 -53.10 -12.74 52.57
C ILE A 398 -53.24 -12.45 54.07
N ARG A 399 -52.27 -12.86 54.88
CA ARG A 399 -52.19 -12.57 56.32
C ARG A 399 -51.45 -11.26 56.56
N ASN A 400 -51.64 -10.67 57.75
CA ASN A 400 -50.99 -9.42 58.10
C ASN A 400 -49.46 -9.62 58.13
N GLY A 401 -48.73 -8.79 57.37
CA GLY A 401 -47.27 -8.90 57.20
C GLY A 401 -46.77 -9.78 56.04
N GLU A 402 -47.64 -10.47 55.29
CA GLU A 402 -47.21 -11.22 54.10
C GLU A 402 -46.95 -10.31 52.89
N THR A 403 -45.96 -10.68 52.06
CA THR A 403 -45.64 -10.01 50.80
C THR A 403 -45.81 -10.97 49.62
N LEU A 404 -45.97 -10.45 48.40
CA LEU A 404 -46.07 -11.32 47.22
C LEU A 404 -44.86 -12.24 47.07
N SER A 405 -43.67 -11.79 47.48
CA SER A 405 -42.43 -12.59 47.42
C SER A 405 -42.45 -13.77 48.39
N THR A 406 -42.97 -13.59 49.60
CA THR A 406 -43.09 -14.68 50.58
C THR A 406 -44.17 -15.67 50.17
N ILE A 407 -45.28 -15.19 49.61
CA ILE A 407 -46.36 -16.03 49.09
C ILE A 407 -45.88 -16.80 47.85
N ALA A 408 -45.21 -16.15 46.91
CA ALA A 408 -44.62 -16.78 45.73
C ALA A 408 -43.70 -17.94 46.10
N ARG A 409 -42.78 -17.72 47.06
CA ARG A 409 -41.88 -18.76 47.57
C ARG A 409 -42.63 -19.92 48.21
N LYS A 410 -43.66 -19.65 49.02
CA LYS A 410 -44.48 -20.67 49.68
C LYS A 410 -45.13 -21.63 48.69
N TYR A 411 -45.55 -21.13 47.54
CA TYR A 411 -46.24 -21.93 46.51
C TYR A 411 -45.32 -22.38 45.37
N GLY A 412 -44.01 -22.07 45.42
CA GLY A 412 -43.06 -22.44 44.37
C GLY A 412 -43.29 -21.72 43.04
N VAL A 413 -43.94 -20.57 43.06
CA VAL A 413 -44.25 -19.75 41.86
C VAL A 413 -43.49 -18.43 41.93
N THR A 414 -43.52 -17.65 40.86
CA THR A 414 -42.90 -16.32 40.81
C THR A 414 -43.89 -15.23 41.17
N VAL A 415 -43.39 -14.10 41.68
CA VAL A 415 -44.21 -12.90 41.96
C VAL A 415 -44.95 -12.43 40.71
N ASN A 416 -44.30 -12.49 39.55
CA ASN A 416 -44.89 -12.06 38.29
C ASN A 416 -46.05 -12.96 37.85
N GLN A 417 -45.98 -14.27 38.11
CA GLN A 417 -47.10 -15.18 37.87
C GLN A 417 -48.29 -14.82 38.77
N ILE A 418 -48.06 -14.61 40.06
CA ILE A 418 -49.14 -14.20 40.99
C ILE A 418 -49.76 -12.88 40.54
N LYS A 419 -48.93 -11.90 40.15
CA LYS A 419 -49.42 -10.61 39.64
C LYS A 419 -50.28 -10.78 38.39
N SER A 420 -49.81 -11.60 37.44
CA SER A 420 -50.53 -11.87 36.19
C SER A 420 -51.90 -12.52 36.44
N TRP A 421 -51.94 -13.58 37.26
CA TRP A 421 -53.18 -14.31 37.58
C TRP A 421 -54.22 -13.48 38.32
N ASN A 422 -53.78 -12.46 39.05
CA ASN A 422 -54.63 -11.60 39.87
C ASN A 422 -54.77 -10.18 39.32
N GLY A 423 -54.26 -9.92 38.10
CA GLY A 423 -54.32 -8.60 37.47
C GLY A 423 -53.60 -7.48 38.24
N LEU A 424 -52.63 -7.81 39.09
CA LEU A 424 -51.95 -6.83 39.95
C LEU A 424 -50.87 -6.09 39.16
N ARG A 425 -50.97 -4.76 39.11
CA ARG A 425 -49.97 -3.91 38.45
C ARG A 425 -48.76 -3.63 39.35
N SER A 426 -48.95 -3.61 40.67
CA SER A 426 -47.89 -3.39 41.66
C SER A 426 -47.72 -4.61 42.59
N THR A 427 -46.71 -4.56 43.45
CA THR A 427 -46.43 -5.60 44.45
C THR A 427 -47.11 -5.34 45.81
N ARG A 428 -47.87 -4.25 45.93
CA ARG A 428 -48.61 -3.93 47.16
C ARG A 428 -49.84 -4.83 47.25
N ILE A 429 -49.98 -5.51 48.38
CA ILE A 429 -51.12 -6.36 48.71
C ILE A 429 -51.63 -6.02 50.10
N ASN A 430 -52.94 -6.18 50.31
CA ASN A 430 -53.57 -5.84 51.58
C ASN A 430 -54.01 -7.12 52.29
N ALA A 431 -53.71 -7.20 53.59
CA ALA A 431 -54.12 -8.30 54.43
C ALA A 431 -55.64 -8.51 54.38
N GLY A 432 -56.06 -9.77 54.43
CA GLY A 432 -57.46 -10.19 54.35
C GLY A 432 -57.97 -10.48 52.94
N LYS A 433 -57.32 -9.98 51.87
CA LYS A 433 -57.68 -10.27 50.48
C LYS A 433 -57.16 -11.64 50.00
N ARG A 434 -57.76 -12.20 48.96
CA ARG A 434 -57.40 -13.51 48.40
C ARG A 434 -56.65 -13.35 47.07
N LEU A 435 -55.62 -14.16 46.87
CA LEU A 435 -54.88 -14.30 45.63
C LEU A 435 -55.10 -15.69 45.05
N LYS A 436 -55.39 -15.73 43.76
CA LYS A 436 -55.50 -16.92 42.94
C LYS A 436 -54.11 -17.39 42.54
N ILE A 437 -53.79 -18.64 42.87
CA ILE A 437 -52.50 -19.29 42.61
C ILE A 437 -52.79 -20.57 41.83
N TYR A 438 -52.12 -20.74 40.69
CA TYR A 438 -52.17 -21.97 39.90
C TYR A 438 -50.93 -22.80 40.21
N LYS A 439 -51.09 -24.10 40.45
CA LYS A 439 -49.97 -25.04 40.68
C LYS A 439 -49.98 -26.16 39.65
#